data_AF-A0A7Y3C4G4-F1
#
_entry.id   AF-A0A7Y3C4G4-F1
#
_cell.length_a   1.000
_cell.length_b   1.000
_cell.length_c   1.000
_cell.angle_alpha   90.00
_cell.angle_beta   90.00
_cell.angle_gamma   90.00
#
_symmetry.space_group_name_H-M   'P 1'
#
loop_
_entity.id
_entity.type
_entity.pdbx_description
1 polymer ?
#
loop_
_entity_poly.entity_id
_entity_poly.type
_entity_poly.pdbx_seq_one_letter_code
_entity_poly.pdbx_strand_id
1 'polypeptide(L)' 'GCYVTEGRIDRKGRARVGREGIVVYDGEIGSLKRFKDDVKEVREGFECGIGIQNFNDIKVGDLIECYTVEEVARTLASST' A
#
# COMPACT_ATOMS: atom_id res chain seq x y z
N GLY A 1 -12.19 8.02 -1.65
CA GLY A 1 -11.63 7.09 -2.66
C GLY A 1 -10.24 7.56 -2.99
N CYS A 2 -9.33 6.65 -3.31
CA CYS A 2 -7.98 6.95 -3.75
C CYS A 2 -7.78 6.49 -5.19
N TYR A 3 -6.84 7.13 -5.88
CA TYR A 3 -6.49 6.80 -7.26
C TYR A 3 -5.07 6.23 -7.29
N VAL A 4 -4.89 5.09 -7.96
CA VAL A 4 -3.56 4.50 -8.10
C VAL A 4 -2.82 5.22 -9.23
N THR A 5 -1.87 6.07 -8.86
CA THR A 5 -1.06 6.84 -9.81
C THR A 5 -0.03 5.98 -10.52
N GLU A 6 0.62 5.07 -9.80
CA GLU A 6 1.72 4.26 -10.33
C GLU A 6 1.77 2.89 -9.64
N GLY A 7 2.06 1.84 -10.43
CA GLY A 7 2.32 0.50 -9.92
C GLY A 7 1.06 -0.30 -9.58
N ARG A 8 1.13 -1.07 -8.49
CA ARG A 8 0.03 -1.93 -8.04
C ARG A 8 -0.07 -1.95 -6.52
N ILE A 9 -1.29 -2.00 -6.02
CA ILE A 9 -1.60 -2.15 -4.60
C ILE A 9 -2.01 -3.59 -4.36
N ASP A 10 -1.28 -4.33 -3.53
CA ASP A 10 -1.65 -5.67 -3.07
C ASP A 10 -2.29 -5.59 -1.69
N ARG A 11 -3.43 -6.25 -1.50
CA ARG A 11 -4.15 -6.28 -0.22
C ARG A 11 -3.31 -6.85 0.93
N LYS A 12 -2.37 -7.75 0.66
CA LYS A 12 -1.48 -8.33 1.68
C LYS A 12 -0.24 -7.46 1.93
N GLY A 13 -0.11 -6.34 1.22
CA GLY A 13 0.98 -5.39 1.41
C GLY A 13 0.80 -4.53 2.66
N ARG A 14 1.83 -3.73 2.92
CA ARG A 14 1.84 -2.64 3.88
C ARG A 14 1.61 -1.32 3.16
N ALA A 15 1.07 -0.34 3.87
CA ALA A 15 0.83 0.99 3.36
C ALA A 15 1.40 2.03 4.33
N ARG A 16 2.05 3.04 3.76
CA ARG A 16 2.59 4.20 4.46
C ARG A 16 1.87 5.45 3.98
N VAL A 17 1.42 6.26 4.92
CA VAL A 17 0.75 7.54 4.65
C VAL A 17 1.72 8.68 4.91
N GLY A 18 2.03 9.44 3.87
CA GLY A 18 2.79 10.67 3.93
C GLY A 18 1.88 11.89 3.79
N ARG A 19 2.11 12.93 4.60
CA ARG A 19 1.43 14.23 4.52
C ARG A 19 2.50 15.31 4.51
N GLU A 20 2.53 16.13 3.47
CA GLU A 20 3.50 17.24 3.32
C GLU A 20 4.97 16.78 3.47
N GLY A 21 5.28 15.56 3.02
CA GLY A 21 6.63 14.99 3.10
C GLY A 21 6.97 14.31 4.42
N ILE A 22 6.05 14.26 5.38
CA ILE A 22 6.23 13.60 6.68
C ILE A 22 5.39 12.32 6.72
N VAL A 23 5.98 11.22 7.20
CA VAL A 23 5.25 9.97 7.42
C VAL A 23 4.32 10.13 8.62
N VAL A 24 3.02 10.13 8.38
CA VAL A 24 1.97 10.22 9.39
C VAL A 24 1.65 8.86 9.97
N TYR A 25 1.67 7.83 9.12
CA TYR A 25 1.30 6.48 9.52
C TYR A 25 2.02 5.42 8.68
N ASP A 26 2.32 4.28 9.30
CA ASP A 26 2.90 3.11 8.66
C ASP A 26 2.20 1.87 9.23
N GLY A 27 1.55 1.09 8.39
CA GLY A 27 0.74 -0.04 8.85
C GLY A 27 0.38 -1.02 7.74
N GLU A 28 -0.47 -1.98 8.07
CA GLU A 28 -0.95 -2.99 7.12
C GLU A 28 -2.23 -2.54 6.43
N ILE A 29 -2.45 -3.04 5.22
CA ILE A 29 -3.68 -2.78 4.48
C ILE A 29 -4.80 -3.62 5.10
N GLY A 30 -5.79 -2.97 5.72
CA GLY A 30 -6.93 -3.63 6.34
C GLY A 30 -7.99 -4.05 5.33
N SER A 31 -8.24 -3.23 4.30
CA SER A 31 -9.20 -3.55 3.24
C SER A 31 -8.82 -2.89 1.92
N LEU A 32 -9.10 -3.60 0.82
CA LEU A 32 -8.94 -3.10 -0.53
C LEU A 32 -10.20 -3.46 -1.33
N LYS A 33 -10.96 -2.43 -1.70
CA LYS A 33 -12.23 -2.59 -2.41
C LYS A 33 -12.23 -1.75 -3.67
N ARG A 34 -12.79 -2.28 -4.75
CA ARG A 34 -13.08 -1.54 -5.97
C ARG A 34 -14.59 -1.49 -6.12
N PHE A 35 -15.16 -0.29 -6.03
CA PHE A 35 -16.61 -0.08 -5.93
C PHE A 35 -17.23 -0.84 -4.75
N LYS A 36 -17.86 -1.99 -5.01
CA LYS A 36 -18.51 -2.85 -4.02
C LYS A 36 -17.83 -4.21 -3.88
N ASP A 37 -16.78 -4.45 -4.66
CA ASP A 37 -16.10 -5.74 -4.74
C ASP A 37 -14.78 -5.70 -3.95
N ASP A 38 -14.58 -6.70 -3.10
CA ASP A 38 -13.31 -6.95 -2.42
C ASP A 38 -12.31 -7.53 -3.43
N VAL A 39 -11.21 -6.81 -3.64
CA VAL A 39 -10.20 -7.17 -4.64
C VAL A 39 -8.87 -7.53 -3.98
N LYS A 40 -8.08 -8.37 -4.66
CA LYS A 40 -6.75 -8.79 -4.19
C LYS A 40 -5.67 -7.78 -4.55
N GLU A 41 -5.70 -7.29 -5.78
CA GLU A 41 -4.82 -6.21 -6.25
C GLU A 41 -5.62 -5.14 -7.00
N VAL A 42 -5.09 -3.92 -6.99
CA VAL A 42 -5.55 -2.83 -7.85
C VAL A 42 -4.34 -2.31 -8.62
N ARG A 43 -4.49 -2.19 -9.94
CA ARG A 43 -3.44 -1.67 -10.82
C ARG A 43 -3.56 -0.16 -10.98
N GLU A 44 -2.48 0.46 -11.42
CA GLU A 44 -2.47 1.86 -11.86
C GLU A 44 -3.60 2.18 -12.85
N GLY A 45 -4.06 3.43 -12.78
CA GLY A 45 -5.14 3.91 -13.64
C GLY A 45 -6.55 3.61 -13.12
N PHE A 46 -6.67 2.88 -12.01
CA PHE A 46 -7.96 2.55 -11.38
C PHE A 46 -8.16 3.23 -10.04
N GLU A 47 -9.41 3.57 -9.75
CA GLU A 47 -9.84 3.98 -8.42
C GLU A 47 -10.05 2.78 -7.51
N CYS A 48 -9.69 2.94 -6.25
CA CYS A 48 -9.98 1.99 -5.20
C CYS A 48 -10.35 2.68 -3.88
N GLY A 49 -11.02 1.94 -3.01
CA GLY A 49 -11.12 2.22 -1.60
C GLY A 49 -10.07 1.41 -0.87
N ILE A 50 -9.06 2.08 -0.33
CA ILE A 50 -8.10 1.48 0.59
C ILE A 50 -8.49 1.85 2.03
N GLY A 51 -8.46 0.86 2.91
CA GLY A 51 -8.57 1.07 4.35
C GLY A 51 -7.31 0.57 5.03
N ILE A 52 -6.66 1.41 5.81
CA ILE A 52 -5.45 1.08 6.54
C ILE A 52 -5.84 0.59 7.93
N GLN A 53 -5.23 -0.50 8.38
CA GLN A 53 -5.57 -1.08 9.67
C GLN A 53 -5.20 -0.10 10.79
N ASN A 54 -6.11 0.13 11.74
CA ASN A 54 -5.93 1.07 12.86
C ASN A 54 -5.68 2.54 12.44
N PHE A 55 -6.00 2.94 11.21
CA PHE A 55 -5.83 4.31 10.75
C PHE A 55 -7.02 4.79 9.92
N ASN A 56 -7.72 5.80 10.42
CA ASN A 56 -8.90 6.38 9.77
C ASN A 56 -8.74 7.88 9.43
N ASP A 57 -7.64 8.54 9.83
CA ASP A 57 -7.42 9.98 9.57
C ASP A 57 -6.76 10.23 8.21
N ILE A 58 -7.28 9.60 7.14
CA ILE A 58 -6.84 9.87 5.77
C ILE A 58 -7.47 11.19 5.31
N LYS A 59 -6.63 12.13 4.91
CA LYS A 59 -7.05 13.46 4.41
C LYS A 59 -6.71 13.62 2.94
N VAL A 60 -7.43 14.54 2.29
CA VAL A 60 -7.14 14.93 0.91
C VAL A 60 -5.76 15.59 0.87
N GLY A 61 -4.88 15.10 0.00
CA GLY A 61 -3.48 15.52 -0.09
C GLY A 61 -2.50 14.55 0.57
N ASP A 62 -2.98 13.52 1.27
CA ASP A 62 -2.12 12.44 1.76
C ASP A 62 -1.67 11.54 0.60
N LEU A 63 -0.40 11.16 0.64
CA LEU A 63 0.25 10.28 -0.33
C LEU A 63 0.40 8.89 0.30
N ILE A 64 -0.16 7.86 -0.35
CA ILE A 64 -0.14 6.49 0.18
C ILE A 64 0.87 5.66 -0.62
N GLU A 65 1.97 5.29 0.00
CA GLU A 65 2.98 4.41 -0.56
C GLU A 65 2.72 2.97 -0.10
N CYS A 66 2.42 2.08 -1.05
CA CYS A 66 2.20 0.67 -0.78
C CYS A 66 3.48 -0.13 -1.07
N TYR A 67 3.86 -1.01 -0.16
CA TYR A 67 5.05 -1.84 -0.31
C TYR A 67 4.81 -3.25 0.24
N THR A 68 5.49 -4.23 -0.35
CA THR A 68 5.50 -5.61 0.11
C THR A 68 6.83 -5.92 0.78
N VAL A 69 6.79 -6.59 1.91
CA VAL A 69 8.00 -7.08 2.58
C VAL A 69 8.26 -8.49 2.08
N GLU A 70 9.31 -8.66 1.29
CA GLU A 70 9.80 -9.99 0.89
C GLU A 70 11.05 -10.31 1.73
N GLU A 71 11.01 -11.43 2.46
CA GLU A 71 12.17 -11.94 3.18
C GLU A 71 13.12 -12.63 2.18
N VAL A 72 14.14 -11.90 1.73
CA VAL A 72 15.19 -12.46 0.90
C VAL A 72 16.18 -13.20 1.81
N ALA A 73 16.14 -14.53 1.79
CA ALA A 73 17.14 -15.36 2.44
C ALA A 73 18.52 -15.06 1.81
N ARG A 74 19.45 -14.54 2.60
CA ARG A 74 20.83 -14.29 2.15
C ARG A 74 21.46 -15.62 1.74
N THR A 75 21.65 -15.82 0.44
CA THR A 75 22.53 -16.88 -0.06
C THR A 75 23.96 -16.36 0.04
N LEU A 76 24.79 -17.00 0.87
CA LEU A 76 26.23 -16.80 0.83
C LEU A 76 26.70 -17.23 -0.56
N ALA A 77 26.98 -16.26 -1.43
CA ALA A 77 27.66 -16.55 -2.68
C ALA A 77 29.04 -17.13 -2.34
N SER A 78 29.16 -18.45 -2.53
CA SER A 78 30.43 -19.13 -2.76
C SER A 78 31.23 -18.31 -3.76
N SER A 79 32.20 -17.55 -3.26
CA SER A 79 33.21 -16.87 -4.07
C SER A 79 34.48 -17.67 -3.89
N THR A 80 34.68 -18.64 -4.78
CA THR A 80 35.96 -19.33 -4.97
C THR A 80 36.86 -18.46 -5.84
#